data_AF-A0A7H1Q1S2-F1
#
_entry.id   AF-A0A7H1Q1S2-F1
#
_cell.length_a   1.000
_cell.length_b   1.000
_cell.length_c   1.000
_cell.angle_alpha   90.00
_cell.angle_beta   90.00
_cell.angle_gamma   90.00
#
_symmetry.space_group_name_H-M   'P 1'
#
loop_
_entity.id
_entity.type
_entity.pdbx_description
1 polymer ?
#
loop_
_entity_poly.entity_id
_entity_poly.type
_entity_poly.pdbx_seq_one_letter_code
_entity_poly.pdbx_strand_id
1 'polypeptide(L)' 'MAEEMTGGGGEPAEDAFEGLVLDEDFVRAADTSEPSARARMLAARWRTEAPEPQPWRSDEPPAGWFFSKIRRRGWRRRR' A
#
# COMPACT_ATOMS: atom_id res chain seq x y z
N MET A 1 33.73 21.08 -12.77
CA MET A 1 34.19 19.68 -12.91
C MET A 1 33.96 19.03 -11.55
N ALA A 2 32.87 18.28 -11.41
CA ALA A 2 32.65 17.41 -10.27
C ALA A 2 32.59 16.01 -10.86
N GLU A 3 33.63 15.22 -10.56
CA GLU A 3 33.76 13.85 -11.02
C GLU A 3 32.59 13.02 -10.49
N GLU A 4 31.86 12.41 -11.42
CA GLU A 4 31.11 11.20 -11.15
C GLU A 4 32.08 10.13 -10.64
N MET A 5 31.99 9.77 -9.37
CA MET A 5 32.58 8.54 -8.84
C MET A 5 31.63 7.37 -9.12
N THR A 6 31.47 7.00 -10.40
CA THR A 6 30.87 5.73 -10.81
C THR A 6 31.94 4.64 -10.80
N GLY A 7 32.45 4.34 -9.59
CA GLY A 7 33.55 3.38 -9.41
C GLY A 7 33.08 2.12 -8.72
N GLY A 8 32.82 1.06 -9.48
CA GLY A 8 32.54 -0.25 -8.92
C GLY A 8 32.29 -1.33 -9.97
N GLY A 9 33.16 -1.42 -10.99
CA GLY A 9 33.19 -2.57 -11.88
C GLY A 9 33.66 -3.81 -11.12
N GLY A 10 32.73 -4.48 -10.44
CA GLY A 10 32.89 -5.89 -10.08
C GLY A 10 32.66 -6.71 -11.34
N GLU A 11 33.50 -7.72 -11.57
CA GLU A 11 33.22 -8.85 -12.46
C GLU A 11 31.72 -9.23 -12.36
N PRO A 12 31.04 -9.67 -13.43
CA PRO A 12 29.68 -10.17 -13.31
C PRO A 12 29.72 -11.45 -12.48
N ALA A 13 29.72 -11.30 -11.16
CA ALA A 13 29.24 -12.32 -10.26
C ALA A 13 27.87 -12.66 -10.82
N GLU A 14 27.73 -13.89 -11.30
CA GLU A 14 26.49 -14.48 -11.77
C GLU A 14 25.38 -13.93 -10.86
N ASP A 15 24.42 -13.21 -11.44
CA ASP A 15 23.46 -12.46 -10.64
C ASP A 15 22.79 -13.48 -9.71
N ALA A 16 22.94 -13.30 -8.40
CA ALA A 16 22.44 -14.25 -7.41
C ALA A 16 20.90 -14.40 -7.48
N PHE A 17 20.24 -13.52 -8.22
CA PHE A 17 18.81 -13.52 -8.49
C PHE A 17 18.46 -14.02 -9.90
N GLU A 18 19.44 -14.37 -10.73
CA GLU A 18 19.21 -14.90 -12.08
C GLU A 18 18.45 -16.23 -12.00
N GLY A 19 17.28 -16.27 -12.62
CA GLY A 19 16.39 -17.44 -12.61
C GLY A 19 15.60 -17.65 -11.31
N LEU A 20 15.71 -16.75 -10.32
CA LEU A 20 14.90 -16.82 -9.10
C LEU A 20 13.43 -16.52 -9.43
N VAL A 21 12.54 -17.46 -9.11
CA VAL A 21 11.09 -17.31 -9.29
C VAL A 21 10.45 -16.90 -7.97
N LEU A 22 9.85 -15.72 -7.94
CA LEU A 22 9.19 -15.14 -6.76
C LEU A 22 7.69 -15.44 -6.77
N ASP A 23 7.34 -16.72 -6.72
CA ASP A 23 5.96 -17.20 -6.70
C ASP A 23 5.41 -17.40 -5.26
N GLU A 24 4.16 -17.86 -5.16
CA GLU A 24 3.52 -18.14 -3.87
C GLU A 24 4.29 -19.17 -3.02
N ASP A 25 4.85 -20.21 -3.63
CA ASP A 25 5.54 -21.26 -2.87
C ASP A 25 6.85 -20.73 -2.29
N PHE A 26 7.59 -19.90 -3.04
CA PHE A 26 8.75 -19.17 -2.54
C PHE A 26 8.39 -18.31 -1.32
N VAL A 27 7.29 -17.56 -1.38
CA VAL A 27 6.84 -16.72 -0.26
C VAL A 27 6.44 -17.56 0.95
N ARG A 28 5.81 -18.72 0.75
CA ARG A 28 5.38 -19.63 1.82
C ARG A 28 6.54 -20.37 2.48
N ALA A 29 7.63 -20.60 1.76
CA ALA A 29 8.82 -21.27 2.25
C ALA A 29 9.68 -20.39 3.17
N ALA A 30 9.44 -19.08 3.22
CA ALA A 30 10.19 -18.19 4.09
C ALA A 30 9.98 -18.52 5.58
N ASP A 31 11.07 -18.78 6.30
CA ASP A 31 11.04 -19.08 7.74
C ASP A 31 10.43 -17.96 8.59
N THR A 32 10.56 -16.72 8.11
CA THR A 32 10.06 -15.53 8.81
C THR A 32 9.17 -14.71 7.90
N SER A 33 7.96 -14.43 8.38
CA SER A 33 7.02 -13.52 7.72
C SER A 33 7.10 -12.15 8.38
N GLU A 34 8.00 -11.30 7.89
CA GLU A 34 8.09 -9.92 8.36
C GLU A 34 7.02 -9.02 7.71
N PRO A 35 6.63 -7.91 8.37
CA PRO A 35 5.81 -6.92 7.73
C PRO A 35 6.48 -6.38 6.47
N SER A 36 5.69 -6.18 5.42
CA SER A 36 6.16 -5.58 4.18
C SER A 36 6.89 -4.26 4.46
N ALA A 37 7.84 -3.89 3.60
CA ALA A 37 8.60 -2.66 3.75
C ALA A 37 7.68 -1.44 3.97
N ARG A 38 6.56 -1.38 3.23
CA ARG A 38 5.52 -0.36 3.38
C ARG A 38 4.87 -0.35 4.76
N ALA A 39 4.57 -1.52 5.33
CA ALA A 39 3.98 -1.63 6.66
C ALA A 39 4.94 -1.11 7.74
N ARG A 40 6.25 -1.44 7.63
CA ARG A 40 7.28 -0.90 8.53
C ARG A 40 7.42 0.61 8.40
N MET A 41 7.42 1.15 7.19
CA MET A 41 7.43 2.59 6.94
C MET A 41 6.21 3.30 7.56
N LEU A 42 5.00 2.74 7.39
CA LEU A 42 3.79 3.30 7.99
C LEU A 42 3.82 3.24 9.51
N ALA A 43 4.27 2.12 10.09
CA ALA A 43 4.40 1.98 11.53
C ALA A 43 5.38 2.99 12.12
N ALA A 44 6.53 3.22 11.46
CA ALA A 44 7.48 4.24 11.86
C ALA A 44 6.87 5.64 11.80
N ARG A 45 6.13 5.96 10.73
CA ARG A 45 5.41 7.24 10.62
C ARG A 45 4.40 7.41 11.76
N TRP A 46 3.57 6.40 12.03
CA TRP A 46 2.50 6.49 13.03
C TRP A 46 2.99 6.56 14.48
N ARG A 47 4.20 6.09 14.77
CA ARG A 47 4.82 6.29 16.08
C ARG A 47 5.05 7.77 16.39
N THR A 48 5.32 8.57 15.36
CA THR A 48 5.59 10.02 15.49
C THR A 48 4.34 10.85 15.21
N GLU A 49 3.56 10.44 14.22
CA GLU A 49 2.39 11.15 13.71
C GLU A 49 1.24 10.16 13.56
N ALA A 50 0.50 9.96 14.65
CA ALA A 50 -0.71 9.15 14.61
C ALA A 50 -1.73 9.79 13.66
N PRO A 51 -2.44 8.99 12.84
CA PRO A 51 -3.51 9.53 12.02
C PRO A 51 -4.63 10.06 12.91
N GLU A 52 -5.25 11.16 12.49
CA GLU A 52 -6.46 11.66 13.14
C GLU A 52 -7.57 10.58 13.14
N PRO A 53 -8.32 10.43 14.23
CA PRO A 53 -9.40 9.46 14.30
C PRO A 53 -10.47 9.81 13.28
N GLN A 54 -10.60 8.98 12.25
CA GLN A 54 -11.70 9.10 11.30
C GLN A 54 -12.95 8.44 11.88
N PRO A 55 -14.13 9.04 11.69
CA PRO A 55 -15.37 8.39 12.09
C PRO A 55 -15.51 7.04 11.37
N TRP A 56 -16.04 6.03 12.07
CA TRP A 56 -16.32 4.67 11.54
C TRP A 56 -17.10 4.68 10.21
N ARG A 57 -17.82 5.78 9.97
CA ARG A 57 -18.36 6.14 8.67
C ARG A 57 -17.95 7.57 8.36
N SER A 58 -17.35 7.78 7.19
CA SER A 58 -17.28 9.11 6.59
C SER A 58 -18.72 9.62 6.45
N ASP A 59 -19.07 10.70 7.17
CA ASP A 59 -20.35 11.38 6.96
C ASP A 59 -20.48 11.92 5.52
N GLU A 60 -19.31 12.14 4.88
CA GLU A 60 -19.18 12.40 3.46
C GLU A 60 -19.22 11.06 2.69
N PRO A 61 -20.24 10.83 1.85
CA PRO A 61 -20.18 9.70 0.93
C PRO A 61 -18.94 9.83 0.04
N PRO A 62 -18.17 8.75 -0.20
CA PRO A 62 -17.09 8.80 -1.16
C PRO A 62 -17.64 9.29 -2.50
N ALA A 63 -16.90 10.18 -3.16
CA ALA A 63 -17.29 10.76 -4.45
C ALA A 63 -17.73 9.63 -5.40
N GLY A 64 -19.05 9.48 -5.59
CA GLY A 64 -19.62 8.30 -6.26
C GLY A 64 -20.77 7.60 -5.54
N TRP A 65 -21.10 7.90 -4.28
CA TRP A 65 -22.28 7.28 -3.64
C TRP A 65 -23.58 7.99 -4.03
N PHE A 66 -24.05 7.77 -5.26
CA PHE A 66 -25.31 8.31 -5.79
C PHE A 66 -26.57 7.65 -5.18
N PHE A 67 -26.42 6.79 -4.17
CA PHE A 67 -27.51 6.09 -3.51
C PHE A 67 -27.67 6.65 -2.09
N SER A 68 -28.63 7.55 -1.88
CA SER A 68 -29.68 7.40 -0.83
C SER A 68 -30.27 8.67 -0.22
N LYS A 69 -29.92 9.90 -0.63
CA LYS A 69 -30.69 11.10 -0.22
C LYS A 69 -31.72 11.56 -1.25
N ILE A 70 -31.33 11.72 -2.51
CA ILE A 70 -32.26 12.16 -3.58
C ILE A 70 -33.34 11.09 -3.85
N ARG A 71 -32.96 9.80 -3.87
CA ARG A 71 -33.89 8.70 -4.19
C ARG A 71 -34.95 8.41 -3.10
N ARG A 72 -34.72 8.78 -1.83
CA ARG A 72 -35.73 8.63 -0.74
C ARG A 72 -36.87 9.63 -0.82
N ARG A 73 -36.69 10.78 -1.49
CA ARG A 73 -37.72 11.82 -1.59
C ARG A 73 -38.83 11.49 -2.59
N GLY A 74 -38.57 10.57 -3.53
CA GLY A 74 -39.54 10.14 -4.55
C GLY A 74 -40.54 9.07 -4.09
N TRP A 75 -40.18 8.21 -3.12
CA TRP A 75 -41.05 7.10 -2.68
C TRP A 75 -42.14 7.50 -1.68
N ARG A 76 -42.08 8.70 -1.08
CA ARG A 76 -43.14 9.19 -0.17
C ARG A 76 -44.31 9.88 -0.89
N ARG A 77 -44.32 9.94 -2.22
CA ARG A 77 -45.40 10.56 -3.02
C ARG A 77 -46.23 9.58 -3.85
N ARG A 78 -46.11 8.28 -3.59
CA ARG A 78 -47.00 7.24 -4.13
C ARG A 78 -47.69 6.52 -2.97
N ARG A 79 -48.62 7.23 -2.33
CA ARG A 79 -49.81 6.70 -1.68
C ARG A 79 -50.93 7.67 -1.98
#